data_AF-A0A8H3X586-F1
#
_entry.id   AF-A0A8H3X586-F1
#
_cell.length_a   1.000
_cell.length_b   1.000
_cell.length_c   1.000
_cell.angle_alpha   90.00
_cell.angle_beta   90.00
_cell.angle_gamma   90.00
#
_symmetry.space_group_name_H-M   'P 1'
#
loop_
_entity.id
_entity.type
_entity.pdbx_description
1 polymer ?
#
loop_
_entity_poly.entity_id
_entity_poly.type
_entity_poly.pdbx_seq_one_letter_code
_entity_poly.pdbx_strand_id
1 'polypeptide(L)'
;MESSLGRKRKADEISNEYGLGKVWWIVTDAEKWYFMECTQDSEGKLSFKLSKPLSVAYEDEDMKVKVEKVLGHIIWLLEEAQKQ
;
A
#
# COMPACT_ATOMS: atom_id res chain seq x y z
N MET A 1 -23.10 0.91 31.92
CA MET A 1 -23.00 1.53 30.58
C MET A 1 -21.60 1.25 30.08
N GLU A 2 -21.45 0.20 29.28
CA GLU A 2 -20.19 -0.14 28.62
C GLU A 2 -20.00 0.80 27.42
N SER A 3 -18.99 1.68 27.49
CA SER A 3 -18.52 2.40 26.32
C SER A 3 -17.42 1.57 25.65
N SER A 4 -17.78 0.99 24.51
CA SER A 4 -16.85 0.30 23.60
C SER A 4 -15.81 1.28 23.08
N LEU A 5 -14.67 1.39 23.77
CA LEU A 5 -13.49 2.10 23.31
C LEU A 5 -13.02 1.44 21.99
N GLY A 6 -13.21 2.17 20.90
CA GLY A 6 -12.84 1.75 19.55
C GLY A 6 -11.46 1.12 19.51
N ARG A 7 -11.41 -0.10 18.97
CA ARG A 7 -10.21 -0.90 18.74
C ARG A 7 -9.26 -0.10 17.84
N LYS A 8 -8.39 0.73 18.46
CA LYS A 8 -7.20 1.28 17.82
C LYS A 8 -6.43 0.09 17.28
N ARG A 9 -6.46 -0.10 15.96
CA ARG A 9 -5.56 -1.03 15.29
C ARG A 9 -4.16 -0.51 15.58
N LYS A 10 -3.42 -1.24 16.42
CA LYS A 10 -1.98 -1.04 16.50
C LYS A 10 -1.47 -1.28 15.07
N ALA A 11 -0.74 -0.31 14.52
CA ALA A 11 0.11 -0.58 13.38
C ALA A 11 1.05 -1.67 13.88
N ASP A 12 0.83 -2.90 13.43
CA ASP A 12 1.69 -4.02 13.74
C ASP A 12 3.11 -3.56 13.41
N GLU A 13 3.94 -3.57 14.45
CA GLU A 13 5.36 -3.35 14.39
C GLU A 13 5.89 -4.43 13.45
N ILE A 14 6.04 -4.12 12.16
CA ILE A 14 6.68 -5.00 11.20
C ILE A 14 8.11 -5.16 11.72
N SER A 15 8.33 -6.22 12.49
CA SER A 15 9.63 -6.60 13.04
C SER A 15 10.49 -7.05 11.87
N ASN A 16 11.08 -6.08 11.19
CA ASN A 16 11.93 -6.38 10.05
C ASN A 16 13.37 -6.56 10.53
N GLU A 17 13.64 -7.75 11.07
CA GLU A 17 14.98 -8.23 11.47
C GLU A 17 15.97 -8.29 10.29
N TYR A 18 15.52 -8.06 9.05
CA TYR A 18 16.35 -8.03 7.85
C TYR A 18 16.19 -6.70 7.13
N GLY A 19 17.06 -5.71 7.40
CA GLY A 19 16.99 -4.34 6.87
C GLY A 19 16.18 -4.17 5.57
N LEU A 20 15.10 -3.37 5.65
CA LEU A 20 14.12 -3.16 4.57
C LEU A 20 14.87 -2.56 3.37
N GLY A 21 15.31 -3.37 2.41
CA GLY A 21 16.07 -2.88 1.26
C GLY A 21 15.36 -1.75 0.51
N LYS A 22 14.57 -2.11 -0.52
CA LYS A 22 13.74 -1.16 -1.26
C LYS A 22 12.32 -1.72 -1.37
N VAL A 23 11.37 -1.01 -0.78
CA VAL A 23 9.94 -1.38 -0.75
C VAL A 23 9.14 -0.35 -1.52
N TRP A 24 8.13 -0.79 -2.26
CA TRP A 24 7.20 0.09 -2.97
C TRP A 24 5.80 -0.01 -2.38
N TRP A 25 5.16 1.14 -2.22
CA TRP A 25 3.79 1.28 -1.74
C TRP A 25 2.96 2.00 -2.79
N ILE A 26 1.68 1.65 -2.90
CA ILE A 26 0.72 2.36 -3.73
C ILE A 26 -0.15 3.20 -2.81
N VAL A 27 -0.19 4.51 -3.06
CA VAL A 27 -1.09 5.45 -2.39
C VAL A 27 -2.06 5.97 -3.44
N THR A 28 -3.36 5.85 -3.22
CA THR A 28 -4.36 6.33 -4.17
C THR A 28 -5.57 6.94 -3.48
N ASP A 29 -6.13 7.99 -4.07
CA ASP A 29 -7.41 8.62 -3.71
C ASP A 29 -8.55 8.20 -4.66
N ALA A 30 -8.42 6.99 -5.23
CA ALA A 30 -9.12 6.49 -6.41
C ALA A 30 -8.62 7.12 -7.72
N GLU A 31 -8.75 8.43 -7.92
CA GLU A 31 -8.45 9.12 -9.20
C GLU A 31 -6.95 9.21 -9.49
N LYS A 32 -6.11 9.39 -8.49
CA LYS A 32 -4.67 9.57 -8.63
C LYS A 32 -3.96 8.44 -7.93
N TRP A 33 -2.95 7.92 -8.60
CA TRP A 33 -2.10 6.86 -8.10
C TRP A 33 -0.70 7.41 -7.90
N TYR A 34 -0.15 7.15 -6.72
CA TYR A 34 1.21 7.50 -6.36
C TYR A 34 1.95 6.23 -5.97
N PHE A 35 3.17 6.10 -6.47
CA PHE A 35 4.10 5.07 -6.03
C PHE A 35 5.02 5.70 -5.01
N MET A 36 4.97 5.20 -3.79
CA MET A 36 5.85 5.60 -2.71
C MET A 36 6.97 4.56 -2.58
N GLU A 37 8.17 4.98 -2.91
CA GLU A 37 9.39 4.23 -2.67
C GLU A 37 9.86 4.48 -1.24
N CYS A 38 10.11 3.40 -0.50
CA CYS A 38 10.74 3.41 0.82
C CYS A 38 12.06 2.65 0.72
N THR A 39 13.15 3.31 1.09
CA THR A 39 14.48 2.69 1.18
C THR A 39 15.05 2.87 2.56
N GLN A 40 15.72 1.85 3.08
CA GLN A 40 16.51 1.96 4.30
C GLN A 40 17.99 2.11 3.94
N ASP A 41 18.65 3.12 4.47
CA ASP A 41 20.10 3.26 4.32
C ASP A 41 20.88 2.35 5.28
N SER A 42 22.21 2.33 5.14
CA SER A 42 23.10 1.55 6.00
C SER A 42 23.10 1.99 7.47
N GLU A 43 22.64 3.20 7.76
CA GLU A 43 22.49 3.74 9.12
C GLU A 43 21.10 3.44 9.71
N GLY A 44 20.24 2.75 8.94
CA GLY A 44 18.89 2.36 9.35
C GLY A 44 17.84 3.45 9.15
N LYS A 45 18.19 4.62 8.59
CA LYS A 45 17.27 5.71 8.33
C LYS A 45 16.43 5.40 7.09
N LEU A 46 15.13 5.58 7.23
CA LEU A 46 14.17 5.41 6.15
C LEU A 46 14.07 6.71 5.33
N SER A 47 14.17 6.57 4.01
CA SER A 47 13.89 7.64 3.07
C SER A 47 12.64 7.30 2.25
N PHE A 48 11.81 8.32 2.04
CA PHE A 48 10.54 8.18 1.33
C PHE A 48 10.55 9.07 0.10
N LYS A 49 10.21 8.50 -1.05
CA LYS A 49 10.10 9.23 -2.30
C LYS A 49 8.76 8.93 -2.95
N LEU A 50 7.96 9.97 -3.12
CA LEU A 50 6.69 9.88 -3.83
C LEU A 50 6.91 10.12 -5.33
N SER A 51 6.31 9.28 -6.18
CA SER A 51 6.30 9.48 -7.62
C SER A 51 5.41 10.67 -8.00
N LYS A 52 5.51 11.10 -9.26
CA LYS A 52 4.48 11.95 -9.85
C LYS A 52 3.14 11.19 -9.86
N PRO A 53 1.99 11.88 -9.66
CA PRO A 53 0.69 11.25 -9.73
C PRO A 53 0.42 10.73 -11.14
N LEU A 54 -0.13 9.53 -11.23
CA LEU A 54 -0.77 9.00 -12.43
C LEU A 54 -2.28 9.19 -12.26
N SER A 55 -2.91 10.00 -13.12
CA SER A 55 -4.36 10.18 -13.13
C SER A 55 -5.02 9.04 -13.88
N VAL A 56 -5.94 8.36 -13.21
CA VAL A 56 -6.80 7.29 -13.72
C VAL A 56 -8.22 7.85 -13.75
N ALA A 57 -8.73 8.17 -14.94
CA ALA A 57 -10.09 8.65 -15.11
C ALA A 57 -11.05 7.45 -15.19
N TYR A 58 -11.98 7.31 -14.24
CA TYR A 58 -12.98 6.23 -14.21
C TYR A 58 -14.26 6.57 -14.98
N GLU A 59 -14.19 7.55 -15.89
CA GLU A 59 -15.36 7.99 -16.67
C GLU A 59 -15.90 6.88 -17.58
N ASP A 60 -15.08 5.88 -17.91
CA ASP A 60 -15.47 4.68 -18.62
C ASP A 60 -15.75 3.53 -17.65
N GLU A 61 -16.97 2.99 -17.70
CA GLU A 61 -17.41 1.85 -16.90
C GLU A 61 -16.51 0.61 -17.14
N ASP A 62 -15.98 0.44 -18.35
CA ASP A 62 -15.01 -0.60 -18.69
C ASP A 62 -13.66 -0.37 -17.99
N MET A 63 -13.20 0.89 -17.91
CA MET A 63 -11.95 1.22 -17.22
C MET A 63 -12.07 0.99 -15.72
N LYS A 64 -13.21 1.31 -15.12
CA LYS A 64 -13.49 1.00 -13.71
C LYS A 64 -13.44 -0.50 -13.43
N VAL A 65 -14.13 -1.31 -14.24
CA VAL A 65 -14.12 -2.79 -14.10
C VAL A 65 -12.71 -3.35 -14.27
N LYS A 66 -11.90 -2.80 -15.18
CA LYS A 66 -10.49 -3.21 -15.38
C LYS A 66 -9.63 -2.88 -14.16
N VAL A 67 -9.76 -1.67 -13.60
CA VAL A 67 -8.99 -1.26 -12.41
C VAL A 67 -9.37 -2.09 -11.19
N GLU A 68 -10.67 -2.34 -10.97
CA GLU A 68 -11.16 -3.21 -9.90
C GLU A 68 -10.57 -4.62 -10.01
N LYS A 69 -10.50 -5.19 -11.22
CA LYS A 69 -9.86 -6.49 -11.46
C LYS A 69 -8.36 -6.49 -11.13
N VAL A 70 -7.63 -5.46 -11.56
CA VAL A 70 -6.19 -5.34 -11.28
C VAL A 70 -5.94 -5.20 -9.78
N LEU A 71 -6.70 -4.34 -9.09
CA LEU A 71 -6.60 -4.18 -7.63
C LEU A 71 -6.94 -5.48 -6.89
N GLY A 72 -8.01 -6.16 -7.30
CA GLY A 72 -8.38 -7.46 -6.75
C GLY A 72 -7.26 -8.50 -6.92
N HIS A 73 -6.59 -8.52 -8.07
CA HIS A 73 -5.48 -9.44 -8.32
C HIS A 73 -4.24 -9.09 -7.48
N ILE A 74 -3.93 -7.81 -7.30
CA ILE A 74 -2.84 -7.37 -6.40
C ILE A 74 -3.13 -7.79 -4.97
N ILE A 75 -4.35 -7.56 -4.46
CA ILE A 75 -4.75 -7.97 -3.11
C ILE A 75 -4.59 -9.47 -2.94
N TRP A 76 -5.08 -10.26 -3.89
CA TRP A 76 -4.95 -11.71 -3.87
C TRP A 76 -3.48 -12.16 -3.82
N LEU A 77 -2.60 -11.58 -4.65
CA LEU A 77 -1.17 -11.88 -4.63
C LEU A 77 -0.52 -11.56 -3.27
N LEU A 78 -0.92 -10.45 -2.64
CA LEU A 78 -0.44 -10.08 -1.31
C LEU A 78 -0.90 -11.07 -0.24
N GLU A 79 -2.16 -11.51 -0.28
CA GLU A 79 -2.69 -12.54 0.62
C GLU A 79 -1.96 -13.88 0.45
N GLU A 80 -1.67 -14.28 -0.78
CA GLU A 80 -0.90 -15.51 -1.06
C GLU A 80 0.54 -15.41 -0.55
N ALA A 81 1.20 -14.26 -0.71
CA ALA A 81 2.56 -14.05 -0.23
C ALA A 81 2.69 -14.13 1.31
N GLN A 82 1.60 -13.86 2.06
CA GLN A 82 1.58 -13.98 3.53
C GLN A 82 1.34 -15.42 4.02
N LYS A 83 0.98 -16.35 3.13
CA LYS A 83 0.79 -17.78 3.48
C LYS A 83 2.08 -18.60 3.37
N GLN A 84 3.14 -18.03 2.79
CA GLN A 84 4.48 -18.61 2.73
C GLN A 84 5.29 -18.19 3.95
#